data_AF-A0A522Z0C9-F1
#
_entry.id   AF-A0A522Z0C9-F1
#
_cell.length_a   1.000
_cell.length_b   1.000
_cell.length_c   1.000
_cell.angle_alpha   90.00
_cell.angle_beta   90.00
_cell.angle_gamma   90.00
#
_symmetry.space_group_name_H-M   'P 1'
#
loop_
_entity.id
_entity.type
_entity.pdbx_description
1 polymer ?
#
loop_
_entity_poly.entity_id
_entity_poly.type
_entity_poly.pdbx_seq_one_letter_code
_entity_poly.pdbx_strand_id
1 'polypeptide(L)'
;MGIFRVRGRRAAGRRARSGRLGYTLVETLVAVMLVSVVVTSVFSLVLTAKMGTKKTGRRAEAMFYVRAYMETLKSFVTADTTQPGPFPGWVLPGDPCACYALQNGVHTMTASLPATFKNPPINGQLSYTVSDTPCGALMCKSVRFNVSWQD
;
A
#
# COMPACT_ATOMS: atom_id res chain seq x y z
N MET A 1 6.68 -26.56 57.95
CA MET A 1 7.30 -25.22 58.04
C MET A 1 7.18 -24.57 56.67
N GLY A 2 6.41 -23.52 56.37
CA GLY A 2 5.32 -22.82 57.02
C GLY A 2 4.45 -22.25 55.89
N ILE A 3 3.13 -22.48 55.96
CA ILE A 3 2.16 -22.10 54.93
C ILE A 3 1.82 -20.61 55.10
N PHE A 4 2.22 -19.77 54.16
CA PHE A 4 1.84 -18.36 54.14
C PHE A 4 0.49 -18.18 53.44
N ARG A 5 -0.57 -18.14 54.25
CA ARG A 5 -1.95 -17.88 53.83
C ARG A 5 -2.22 -16.37 53.98
N VAL A 6 -2.03 -15.59 52.91
CA VAL A 6 -2.36 -14.16 52.94
C VAL A 6 -3.87 -13.99 52.71
N ARG A 7 -4.52 -13.50 53.76
CA ARG A 7 -5.93 -13.09 53.85
C ARG A 7 -6.36 -12.26 52.63
N GLY A 8 -7.34 -12.77 51.89
CA GLY A 8 -8.14 -11.99 50.97
C GLY A 8 -8.88 -10.88 51.71
N ARG A 9 -8.62 -9.62 51.35
CA ARG A 9 -9.50 -8.50 51.68
C ARG A 9 -10.78 -8.66 50.87
N ARG A 10 -11.84 -9.13 51.52
CA ARG A 10 -13.20 -9.04 51.02
C ARG A 10 -13.54 -7.55 50.86
N ALA A 11 -13.52 -7.06 49.62
CA ALA A 11 -14.20 -5.83 49.27
C ALA A 11 -15.69 -6.08 49.49
N ALA A 12 -16.19 -5.57 50.62
CA ALA A 12 -17.58 -5.59 51.00
C ALA A 12 -18.42 -4.95 49.88
N GLY A 13 -19.45 -5.67 49.48
CA GLY A 13 -20.34 -5.27 48.41
C GLY A 13 -21.00 -3.93 48.67
N ARG A 14 -20.94 -3.07 47.66
CA ARG A 14 -22.09 -2.25 47.28
C ARG A 14 -22.74 -2.91 46.07
N ARG A 15 -23.50 -3.99 46.31
CA ARG A 15 -24.60 -4.32 45.41
C ARG A 15 -25.65 -3.25 45.66
N ALA A 16 -25.57 -2.16 44.90
CA ALA A 16 -26.73 -1.34 44.67
C ALA A 16 -27.79 -2.26 44.07
N ARG A 17 -28.68 -2.78 44.91
CA ARG A 17 -29.95 -3.33 44.45
C ARG A 17 -30.71 -2.13 43.90
N SER A 18 -30.46 -1.80 42.64
CA SER A 18 -31.36 -0.97 41.87
C SER A 18 -32.71 -1.69 41.92
N GLY A 19 -33.69 -1.08 42.59
CA GLY A 19 -35.05 -1.56 42.57
C GLY A 19 -35.45 -1.68 41.11
N ARG A 20 -35.89 -2.87 40.69
CA ARG A 20 -36.38 -3.09 39.33
C ARG A 20 -37.70 -2.34 39.18
N LEU A 21 -37.59 -1.05 38.89
CA LEU A 21 -38.64 -0.26 38.27
C LEU A 21 -38.80 -0.83 36.85
N GLY A 22 -40.01 -1.21 36.47
CA GLY A 22 -40.28 -1.70 35.12
C GLY A 22 -39.84 -0.65 34.09
N TYR A 23 -39.17 -1.10 33.03
CA TYR A 23 -38.73 -0.21 31.96
C TYR A 23 -39.94 0.41 31.27
N THR A 24 -39.93 1.74 31.13
CA THR A 24 -40.96 2.43 30.35
C THR A 24 -40.69 2.24 28.86
N LEU A 25 -41.75 2.17 28.04
CA LEU A 25 -41.64 2.04 26.58
C LEU A 25 -40.75 3.14 25.98
N VAL A 26 -40.84 4.35 26.54
CA VAL A 26 -40.04 5.51 26.14
C VAL A 26 -38.55 5.28 26.38
N GLU A 27 -38.16 4.75 27.55
CA GLU A 27 -36.76 4.47 27.87
C GLU A 27 -36.15 3.44 26.91
N THR A 28 -36.90 2.39 26.59
CA THR A 28 -36.45 1.39 25.61
C THR A 28 -36.33 1.96 24.20
N LEU A 29 -37.24 2.85 23.79
CA LEU A 29 -37.18 3.52 22.49
C LEU A 29 -35.96 4.43 22.38
N VAL A 30 -35.71 5.26 23.41
CA VAL A 30 -34.54 6.14 23.45
C VAL A 30 -33.25 5.33 23.46
N ALA A 31 -33.19 4.23 24.22
CA ALA A 31 -32.03 3.34 24.25
C ALA A 31 -31.74 2.73 22.87
N VAL A 32 -32.75 2.21 22.17
CA VAL A 32 -32.57 1.61 20.83
C VAL A 32 -32.13 2.67 19.81
N MET A 33 -32.69 3.88 19.87
CA MET A 33 -32.24 4.98 19.01
C MET A 33 -30.76 5.31 19.24
N LEU A 34 -30.33 5.48 20.50
CA LEU A 34 -28.92 5.77 20.81
C LEU A 34 -27.99 4.64 20.37
N VAL A 35 -28.36 3.38 20.61
CA VAL A 35 -27.56 2.23 20.17
C VAL A 35 -27.43 2.21 18.65
N SER A 36 -28.51 2.48 17.90
CA SER A 36 -28.47 2.49 16.44
C SER A 36 -27.50 3.53 15.87
N VAL A 37 -27.44 4.73 16.48
CA VAL A 37 -26.53 5.80 16.09
C VAL A 37 -25.07 5.42 16.35
N VAL A 38 -24.80 4.85 17.54
CA VAL A 38 -23.45 4.40 17.90
C VAL A 38 -22.98 3.27 16.97
N VAL A 39 -23.82 2.28 16.69
CA VAL A 39 -23.46 1.16 15.80
C VAL A 39 -23.18 1.65 14.38
N THR A 40 -24.02 2.54 13.85
CA THR A 40 -23.86 3.08 12.49
C THR A 40 -22.56 3.89 12.34
N SER A 41 -22.22 4.70 13.34
CA SER A 41 -20.98 5.50 13.32
C SER A 41 -19.72 4.62 13.36
N VAL A 42 -19.67 3.60 14.22
CA VAL A 42 -18.54 2.67 14.30
C VAL A 42 -18.41 1.86 13.01
N PHE A 43 -19.51 1.36 12.47
CA PHE A 43 -19.50 0.61 11.22
C PHE A 43 -18.99 1.44 10.03
N SER A 44 -19.41 2.71 9.94
CA SER A 44 -18.95 3.65 8.92
C SER A 44 -17.43 3.88 8.98
N LEU A 45 -16.88 4.02 10.18
CA LEU A 45 -15.43 4.16 10.39
C LEU A 45 -14.66 2.89 9.99
N VAL A 46 -15.16 1.71 10.34
CA VAL A 46 -14.52 0.43 10.00
C VAL A 46 -14.51 0.20 8.49
N LEU A 47 -15.63 0.46 7.81
CA LEU A 47 -15.69 0.35 6.35
C LEU A 47 -14.73 1.31 5.67
N THR A 48 -14.70 2.57 6.11
CA THR A 48 -13.80 3.60 5.58
C THR A 48 -12.33 3.20 5.77
N ALA A 49 -11.97 2.69 6.96
CA ALA A 49 -10.63 2.21 7.24
C ALA A 49 -10.25 1.02 6.35
N LYS A 50 -11.14 0.01 6.22
CA LYS A 50 -10.88 -1.18 5.39
C LYS A 50 -10.74 -0.85 3.91
N MET A 51 -11.56 0.04 3.38
CA MET A 51 -11.46 0.50 1.99
C MET A 51 -10.17 1.30 1.76
N GLY A 52 -9.81 2.17 2.71
CA GLY A 52 -8.56 2.93 2.69
C GLY A 52 -7.32 2.03 2.63
N THR A 53 -7.24 1.00 3.48
CA THR A 53 -6.08 0.09 3.54
C THR A 53 -5.87 -0.71 2.26
N LYS A 54 -6.94 -1.13 1.57
CA LYS A 54 -6.81 -1.89 0.31
C LYS A 54 -6.18 -1.04 -0.80
N LYS A 55 -6.60 0.22 -0.93
CA LYS A 55 -6.07 1.14 -1.94
C LYS A 55 -4.61 1.51 -1.67
N THR A 56 -4.26 1.75 -0.40
CA THR A 56 -2.88 2.08 -0.01
C THR A 56 -1.94 0.89 -0.14
N GLY A 57 -2.40 -0.33 0.17
CA GLY A 57 -1.62 -1.56 0.05
C GLY A 57 -1.16 -1.81 -1.40
N ARG A 58 -2.07 -1.71 -2.37
CA ARG A 58 -1.75 -1.88 -3.80
C ARG A 58 -0.74 -0.84 -4.29
N ARG A 59 -0.90 0.41 -3.85
CA ARG A 59 0.04 1.49 -4.18
C ARG A 59 1.42 1.24 -3.57
N ALA A 60 1.49 0.73 -2.33
CA ALA A 60 2.75 0.41 -1.68
C ALA A 60 3.48 -0.74 -2.40
N GLU A 61 2.74 -1.78 -2.77
CA GLU A 61 3.26 -2.90 -3.55
C GLU A 61 3.76 -2.45 -4.93
N ALA A 62 2.99 -1.64 -5.66
CA ALA A 62 3.43 -1.04 -6.92
C ALA A 62 4.75 -0.25 -6.77
N MET A 63 4.85 0.57 -5.71
CA MET A 63 6.05 1.37 -5.46
C MET A 63 7.26 0.51 -5.08
N PHE A 64 7.05 -0.65 -4.47
CA PHE A 64 8.12 -1.61 -4.22
C PHE A 64 8.74 -2.12 -5.54
N TYR A 65 7.92 -2.52 -6.50
CA TYR A 65 8.40 -2.97 -7.81
C TYR A 65 9.08 -1.85 -8.60
N VAL A 66 8.51 -0.64 -8.59
CA VAL A 66 9.15 0.53 -9.21
C VAL A 66 10.55 0.76 -8.64
N ARG A 67 10.74 0.65 -7.33
CA ARG A 67 12.06 0.79 -6.71
C ARG A 67 13.02 -0.31 -7.15
N ALA A 68 12.56 -1.56 -7.21
CA ALA A 68 13.39 -2.66 -7.70
C ALA A 68 13.87 -2.42 -9.16
N TYR A 69 12.98 -1.94 -10.03
CA TYR A 69 13.37 -1.57 -11.40
C TYR A 69 14.26 -0.34 -11.46
N MET A 70 14.05 0.64 -10.58
CA MET A 70 14.92 1.80 -10.50
C MET A 70 16.36 1.41 -10.15
N GLU A 71 16.56 0.50 -9.19
CA GLU A 71 17.90 -0.01 -8.88
C GLU A 71 18.52 -0.77 -10.06
N THR A 72 17.69 -1.52 -10.80
CA THR A 72 18.13 -2.20 -12.01
C THR A 72 18.52 -1.19 -13.11
N LEU A 73 17.77 -0.10 -13.30
CA LEU A 73 18.09 0.94 -14.29
C LEU A 73 19.34 1.74 -13.92
N LYS A 74 19.62 1.94 -12.64
CA LYS A 74 20.86 2.60 -12.19
C LYS A 74 22.10 1.83 -12.61
N SER A 75 22.06 0.49 -12.62
CA SER A 75 23.22 -0.30 -13.05
C SER A 75 23.60 0.00 -14.50
N PHE A 76 22.63 0.23 -15.40
CA PHE A 76 22.89 0.62 -16.79
C PHE A 76 23.44 2.04 -16.95
N VAL A 77 23.31 2.92 -15.94
CA VAL A 77 23.97 4.23 -15.94
C VAL A 77 25.44 4.09 -15.53
N THR A 78 25.75 3.15 -14.64
CA THR A 78 27.08 2.98 -14.03
C THR A 78 27.93 1.86 -14.64
N ALA A 79 27.39 1.06 -15.56
CA ALA A 79 27.98 -0.21 -15.98
C ALA A 79 29.30 -0.06 -16.75
N ASP A 80 29.60 1.08 -17.37
CA ASP A 80 30.92 1.26 -17.98
C ASP A 80 31.27 2.74 -18.26
N THR A 81 32.38 3.23 -17.70
CA THR A 81 32.97 4.52 -18.07
C THR A 81 33.96 4.40 -19.23
N THR A 82 34.26 3.18 -19.68
CA THR A 82 35.25 2.87 -20.72
C THR A 82 34.64 2.66 -22.10
N GLN A 83 33.35 2.35 -22.19
CA GLN A 83 32.60 2.31 -23.46
C GLN A 83 31.38 3.23 -23.44
N PRO A 84 31.40 4.35 -24.18
CA PRO A 84 30.25 5.22 -24.31
C PRO A 84 29.27 4.63 -25.33
N GLY A 85 28.22 3.97 -24.85
CA GLY A 85 27.05 3.65 -25.69
C GLY A 85 26.44 2.28 -25.46
N PRO A 86 25.30 2.01 -26.13
CA PRO A 86 24.56 0.77 -25.97
C PRO A 86 25.38 -0.43 -26.48
N PHE A 87 25.83 -1.26 -25.55
CA PHE A 87 26.50 -2.53 -25.84
C PHE A 87 25.47 -3.67 -25.92
N PRO A 88 25.67 -4.71 -26.76
CA PRO A 88 24.82 -5.90 -26.76
C PRO A 88 24.78 -6.52 -25.34
N GLY A 89 23.61 -6.43 -24.69
CA GLY A 89 23.41 -6.80 -23.28
C GLY A 89 22.82 -5.69 -22.41
N TRP A 90 22.76 -4.45 -22.91
CA TRP A 90 22.19 -3.29 -22.21
C TRP A 90 20.66 -3.17 -22.40
N VAL A 91 20.01 -4.31 -22.64
CA VAL A 91 18.56 -4.42 -22.85
C VAL A 91 17.93 -4.83 -21.52
N LEU A 92 16.87 -4.13 -21.13
CA LEU A 92 16.14 -4.50 -19.91
C LEU A 92 15.30 -5.76 -20.19
N PRO A 93 15.43 -6.83 -19.38
CA PRO A 93 14.64 -8.05 -19.60
C PRO A 93 13.16 -7.80 -19.36
N GLY A 94 12.34 -8.19 -20.34
CA GLY A 94 10.89 -8.00 -20.31
C GLY A 94 10.38 -6.74 -21.04
N ASP A 95 11.29 -5.95 -21.62
CA ASP A 95 10.92 -4.88 -22.56
C ASP A 95 10.65 -5.45 -23.97
N PRO A 96 9.45 -5.25 -24.56
CA PRO A 96 9.17 -5.70 -25.94
C PRO A 96 9.98 -4.94 -26.99
N CYS A 97 10.52 -3.76 -26.67
CA CYS A 97 11.33 -2.98 -27.60
C CYS A 97 12.65 -3.68 -27.96
N ALA A 98 13.13 -4.59 -27.09
CA ALA A 98 14.46 -5.22 -27.19
C ALA A 98 15.61 -4.22 -27.42
N CYS A 99 15.39 -2.97 -27.02
CA CYS A 99 16.25 -1.85 -27.30
C CYS A 99 16.99 -1.43 -26.03
N TYR A 100 17.87 -0.43 -26.16
CA TYR A 100 18.68 0.00 -25.05
C TYR A 100 17.81 0.53 -23.89
N ALA A 101 18.07 0.08 -22.66
CA ALA A 101 17.25 0.38 -21.49
C ALA A 101 17.10 1.89 -21.19
N LEU A 102 18.09 2.71 -21.56
CA LEU A 102 18.07 4.17 -21.40
C LEU A 102 17.91 4.92 -22.73
N GLN A 103 17.39 4.25 -23.76
CA GLN A 103 17.03 4.90 -25.01
C GLN A 103 15.88 5.88 -24.77
N ASN A 104 15.91 7.04 -25.44
CA ASN A 104 14.80 7.98 -25.35
C ASN A 104 13.53 7.34 -25.92
N GLY A 105 12.46 7.37 -25.14
CA GLY A 105 11.20 6.74 -25.54
C GLY A 105 10.40 6.23 -24.36
N VAL A 106 9.34 5.49 -24.68
CA VAL A 106 8.47 4.82 -23.71
C VAL A 106 8.79 3.33 -23.76
N HIS A 107 9.11 2.77 -22.61
CA HIS A 107 9.40 1.36 -22.42
C HIS A 107 8.32 0.73 -21.54
N THR A 108 7.89 -0.47 -21.87
CA THR A 108 6.80 -1.14 -21.16
C THR A 108 7.32 -2.36 -20.41
N MET A 109 7.12 -2.38 -19.09
CA MET A 109 7.59 -3.44 -18.19
C MET A 109 6.47 -4.28 -17.61
N THR A 110 5.27 -4.19 -18.20
CA THR A 110 4.09 -4.90 -17.71
C THR A 110 4.28 -6.42 -17.70
N ALA A 111 5.16 -6.97 -18.55
CA ALA A 111 5.47 -8.40 -18.56
C ALA A 111 6.23 -8.87 -17.32
N SER A 112 7.00 -7.98 -16.69
CA SER A 112 7.88 -8.31 -15.57
C SER A 112 7.18 -8.18 -14.21
N LEU A 113 5.98 -7.59 -14.18
CA LEU A 113 5.14 -7.53 -12.98
C LEU A 113 4.59 -8.91 -12.61
N PRO A 114 4.35 -9.18 -11.31
CA PRO A 114 3.74 -10.43 -10.88
C PRO A 114 2.32 -10.57 -11.44
N ALA A 115 1.92 -11.83 -11.69
CA ALA A 115 0.60 -12.17 -12.22
C ALA A 115 -0.56 -11.61 -11.38
N THR A 116 -0.35 -11.49 -10.06
CA THR A 116 -1.32 -10.92 -9.11
C THR A 116 -1.64 -9.44 -9.39
N PHE A 117 -0.69 -8.69 -9.97
CA PHE A 117 -0.87 -7.28 -10.28
C PHE A 117 -1.29 -7.08 -11.74
N LYS A 118 -0.79 -7.91 -12.67
CA LYS A 118 -1.08 -7.83 -14.10
C LYS A 118 -2.50 -8.30 -14.46
N ASN A 119 -3.01 -9.32 -13.78
CA ASN A 119 -4.28 -9.95 -14.12
C ASN A 119 -5.48 -9.22 -13.49
N PRO A 120 -6.70 -9.46 -13.99
CA PRO A 120 -7.91 -8.99 -13.34
C PRO A 120 -7.98 -9.52 -11.89
N PRO A 121 -8.47 -8.69 -10.94
CA PRO A 121 -9.22 -7.45 -11.15
C PRO A 121 -8.38 -6.17 -11.25
N ILE A 122 -7.05 -6.23 -11.07
CA ILE A 122 -6.20 -5.03 -10.94
C ILE A 122 -5.76 -4.48 -12.30
N ASN A 123 -5.47 -5.37 -13.27
CA ASN A 123 -5.04 -4.99 -14.63
C ASN A 123 -3.92 -3.93 -14.61
N GLY A 124 -2.95 -4.11 -13.71
CA GLY A 124 -1.88 -3.16 -13.48
C GLY A 124 -0.88 -3.13 -14.63
N GLN A 125 -0.46 -1.92 -15.00
CA GLN A 125 0.53 -1.66 -16.04
C GLN A 125 1.66 -0.82 -15.46
N LEU A 126 2.88 -1.15 -15.90
CA LEU A 126 4.10 -0.42 -15.55
C LEU A 126 4.81 -0.04 -16.84
N SER A 127 5.06 1.26 -16.99
CA SER A 127 5.90 1.80 -18.05
C SER A 127 6.87 2.81 -17.47
N TYR A 128 7.95 3.07 -18.19
CA TYR A 128 8.82 4.20 -17.89
C TYR A 128 9.15 4.95 -19.17
N THR A 129 9.40 6.25 -19.00
CA THR A 129 9.78 7.13 -20.10
C THR A 129 11.16 7.69 -19.82
N VAL A 130 12.04 7.62 -20.81
CA VAL A 130 13.38 8.20 -20.74
C VAL A 130 13.42 9.44 -21.61
N SER A 131 13.90 10.55 -21.05
CA SER A 131 14.06 11.82 -21.73
C SER A 131 15.40 12.45 -21.41
N ASP A 132 16.00 13.13 -22.38
CA ASP A 132 17.16 13.98 -22.13
C ASP A 132 16.74 15.26 -21.39
N THR A 133 17.47 15.56 -20.32
CA THR A 133 17.30 16.76 -19.51
C THR A 133 18.64 17.45 -19.34
N PRO A 134 18.68 18.78 -19.46
CA PRO A 134 19.93 19.53 -19.31
C PRO A 134 20.41 19.45 -17.85
N CYS A 135 21.66 19.04 -17.64
CA CYS A 135 22.30 18.96 -16.33
C CYS A 135 23.62 19.75 -16.34
N GLY A 136 23.49 21.07 -16.46
CA GLY A 136 24.62 21.97 -16.65
C GLY A 136 25.12 21.94 -18.10
N ALA A 137 26.40 21.64 -18.31
CA ALA A 137 27.01 21.59 -19.65
C ALA A 137 26.77 20.26 -20.40
N LEU A 138 26.17 19.27 -19.75
CA LEU A 138 25.91 17.94 -20.30
C LEU A 138 24.40 17.66 -20.39
N MET A 139 24.02 16.73 -21.26
CA MET A 139 22.67 16.18 -21.31
C MET A 139 22.61 14.92 -20.45
N CYS A 140 21.74 14.92 -19.45
CA CYS A 140 21.50 13.78 -18.57
C CYS A 140 20.23 13.04 -18.96
N LYS A 141 20.26 11.71 -18.84
CA LYS A 141 19.06 10.88 -18.98
C LYS A 141 18.21 11.00 -17.71
N SER A 142 16.97 11.42 -17.88
CA SER A 142 15.93 11.40 -16.84
C SER A 142 14.97 10.26 -17.10
N VAL A 143 14.66 9.48 -16.07
CA VAL A 143 13.73 8.34 -16.13
C VAL A 143 12.52 8.64 -15.27
N ARG A 144 11.33 8.52 -15.87
CA ARG A 144 10.06 8.70 -15.17
C ARG A 144 9.24 7.42 -15.24
N PHE A 145 8.89 6.86 -14.09
CA PHE A 145 8.02 5.70 -14.01
C PHE A 145 6.54 6.11 -13.99
N ASN A 146 5.72 5.37 -14.72
CA ASN A 146 4.29 5.48 -14.70
C ASN A 146 3.69 4.12 -14.31
N VAL A 147 2.91 4.11 -13.24
CA VAL A 147 2.16 2.93 -12.80
C VAL A 147 0.69 3.27 -12.87
N SER A 148 -0.06 2.47 -13.61
CA SER A 148 -1.51 2.55 -13.68
C SER A 148 -2.11 1.20 -13.31
N TRP A 149 -3.33 1.23 -12.79
CA TRP A 149 -4.15 0.04 -12.55
C TRP A 149 -5.61 0.45 -12.68
N GLN A 150 -6.47 -0.51 -13.01
CA GLN A 150 -7.92 -0.29 -12.98
C GLN A 150 -8.40 -0.52 -11.54
N ASP A 151 -9.12 0.47 -11.00
CA ASP A 151 -9.78 0.40 -9.69
C ASP A 151 -11.12 -0.36 -9.80
#